data_AF-A0A1Z8UJD3-F1
#
_entry.id   AF-A0A1Z8UJD3-F1
#
_cell.length_a   1.000
_cell.length_b   1.000
_cell.length_c   1.000
_cell.angle_alpha   90.00
_cell.angle_beta   90.00
_cell.angle_gamma   90.00
#
_symmetry.space_group_name_H-M   'P 1'
#
loop_
_entity.id
_entity.type
_entity.pdbx_description
1 polymer ?
#
loop_
_entity_poly.entity_id
_entity_poly.type
_entity_poly.pdbx_seq_one_letter_code
_entity_poly.pdbx_strand_id
1 'polypeptide(L)'
;MKNVKSSFSIKDLEHISGIKAHTIRMWEKRYKLLSPERTNTNIRKYSLDSLRKLLNITLLYKKGFKISKIANLEPENIPLFVREIALENNSSSISINELKLAMVNFDVEMFDAKYKILIQNNTFEFIF
;
A
#
# COMPACT_ATOMS: atom_id res chain seq x y z
N MET A 1 -9.50 -13.22 -21.45
CA MET A 1 -9.01 -12.98 -20.07
C MET A 1 -8.95 -11.48 -19.86
N LYS A 2 -9.69 -10.92 -18.89
CA LYS A 2 -9.61 -9.48 -18.59
C LYS A 2 -8.18 -9.16 -18.16
N ASN A 3 -7.49 -8.31 -18.91
CA ASN A 3 -6.11 -7.92 -18.61
C ASN A 3 -6.07 -7.26 -17.23
N VAL A 4 -5.56 -7.97 -16.23
CA VAL A 4 -5.22 -7.36 -14.93
C VAL A 4 -4.24 -6.24 -15.24
N LYS A 5 -4.60 -5.00 -14.86
CA LYS A 5 -3.78 -3.82 -15.12
C LYS A 5 -2.41 -4.03 -14.46
N SER A 6 -1.38 -4.28 -15.25
CA SER A 6 -0.03 -4.59 -14.81
C SER A 6 0.88 -3.36 -14.75
N SER A 7 0.40 -2.21 -15.24
CA SER A 7 1.14 -0.95 -15.30
C SER A 7 0.29 0.21 -14.76
N PHE A 8 0.87 0.95 -13.82
CA PHE A 8 0.23 2.04 -13.09
C PHE A 8 0.96 3.36 -13.36
N SER A 9 0.21 4.47 -13.39
CA SER A 9 0.75 5.82 -13.42
C SER A 9 1.00 6.33 -12.00
N ILE A 10 1.76 7.42 -11.85
CA ILE A 10 1.95 8.07 -10.54
C ILE A 10 0.62 8.55 -9.92
N LYS A 11 -0.37 8.91 -10.75
CA LYS A 11 -1.72 9.27 -10.28
C LYS A 11 -2.48 8.05 -9.74
N ASP A 12 -2.34 6.89 -10.39
CA ASP A 12 -2.92 5.64 -9.88
C ASP A 12 -2.33 5.31 -8.50
N LEU A 13 -1.01 5.40 -8.35
CA LEU A 13 -0.33 5.18 -7.06
C LEU A 13 -0.83 6.16 -5.98
N GLU A 14 -0.98 7.45 -6.32
CA GLU A 14 -1.52 8.44 -5.38
C GLU A 14 -2.94 8.09 -4.93
N HIS A 15 -3.82 7.74 -5.86
CA HIS A 15 -5.21 7.41 -5.55
C HIS A 15 -5.32 6.14 -4.69
N ILE A 16 -4.55 5.10 -5.02
CA ILE A 16 -4.64 3.81 -4.33
C ILE A 16 -3.99 3.89 -2.94
N SER A 17 -2.79 4.46 -2.82
CA SER A 17 -2.06 4.55 -1.54
C SER A 17 -2.54 5.68 -0.63
N GLY A 18 -3.08 6.76 -1.20
CA GLY A 18 -3.38 8.00 -0.49
C GLY A 18 -2.15 8.88 -0.23
N ILE A 19 -0.98 8.54 -0.77
CA ILE A 19 0.22 9.39 -0.70
C ILE A 19 0.30 10.26 -1.94
N LYS A 20 0.45 11.57 -1.75
CA LYS A 20 0.52 12.54 -2.86
C LYS A 20 1.64 12.19 -3.85
N ALA A 21 1.38 12.33 -5.16
CA ALA A 21 2.35 12.02 -6.21
C ALA A 21 3.71 12.70 -6.03
N HIS A 22 3.74 13.95 -5.56
CA HIS A 22 4.99 14.66 -5.29
C HIS A 22 5.79 14.02 -4.15
N THR A 23 5.12 13.48 -3.13
CA THR A 23 5.77 12.80 -2.00
C THR A 23 6.38 11.47 -2.46
N ILE A 24 5.66 10.71 -3.29
CA ILE A 24 6.17 9.47 -3.90
C ILE A 24 7.44 9.75 -4.71
N ARG A 25 7.45 10.81 -5.54
CA ARG A 25 8.65 11.24 -6.28
C ARG A 25 9.82 11.60 -5.37
N MET A 26 9.55 12.21 -4.21
CA MET A 26 10.59 12.51 -3.23
C MET A 26 11.15 11.24 -2.59
N TRP A 27 10.31 10.25 -2.32
CA TRP A 27 10.73 8.94 -1.81
C TRP A 27 11.59 8.16 -2.81
N GLU A 28 11.25 8.21 -4.11
CA GLU A 28 12.09 7.69 -5.19
C GLU A 28 13.48 8.34 -5.18
N LYS A 29 13.52 9.68 -5.20
CA LYS A 29 14.77 10.44 -5.34
C LYS A 29 15.69 10.26 -4.12
N ARG A 30 15.13 10.33 -2.91
CA ARG A 30 15.92 10.36 -1.67
C ARG A 30 16.31 8.96 -1.18
N TYR A 31 15.42 7.99 -1.33
CA TYR A 31 15.55 6.69 -0.66
C TYR A 31 15.54 5.51 -1.62
N LYS A 32 15.34 5.74 -2.93
CA LYS A 32 15.22 4.67 -3.95
C LYS A 32 14.18 3.60 -3.58
N LEU A 33 13.15 4.01 -2.83
CA LEU A 33 12.09 3.10 -2.34
C LEU A 33 11.30 2.46 -3.49
N LEU A 34 11.13 3.20 -4.58
CA LEU A 34 10.52 2.75 -5.82
C LEU A 34 11.44 3.08 -6.98
N SER A 35 11.40 2.25 -8.02
CA SER A 35 12.15 2.43 -9.26
C SER A 35 11.18 2.41 -10.43
N PRO A 36 10.62 3.56 -10.86
CA PRO A 36 9.69 3.60 -11.98
C PRO A 36 10.41 3.32 -13.30
N GLU A 37 9.75 2.55 -14.15
CA GLU A 37 10.07 2.52 -15.58
C GLU A 37 9.69 3.86 -16.20
N ARG A 38 10.36 4.23 -17.29
CA ARG A 38 10.03 5.46 -18.03
C ARG A 38 9.66 5.13 -19.46
N THR A 39 8.58 5.76 -19.93
CA THR A 39 8.22 5.73 -21.34
C THR A 39 9.21 6.54 -22.18
N ASN A 40 9.11 6.42 -23.50
CA ASN A 40 9.86 7.24 -24.46
C ASN A 40 9.62 8.75 -24.25
N THR A 41 8.44 9.12 -23.74
CA THR A 41 8.06 10.49 -23.36
C THR A 41 8.45 10.85 -21.92
N ASN A 42 9.31 10.05 -21.27
CA ASN A 42 9.83 10.24 -19.91
C ASN A 42 8.75 10.22 -18.80
N ILE A 43 7.61 9.58 -19.06
CA ILE A 43 6.51 9.42 -18.09
C ILE A 43 6.78 8.19 -17.21
N ARG A 44 6.63 8.33 -15.90
CA ARG A 44 6.80 7.24 -14.93
C ARG A 44 5.69 6.20 -15.03
N LYS A 45 6.09 4.92 -15.05
CA LYS A 45 5.23 3.74 -14.99
C LYS A 45 5.71 2.82 -13.87
N TYR A 46 4.76 2.18 -13.20
CA TYR A 46 5.01 1.33 -12.05
C TYR A 46 4.38 -0.03 -12.28
N SER A 47 5.08 -1.09 -11.86
CA SER A 47 4.55 -2.45 -11.86
C SER A 47 3.56 -2.67 -10.71
N LEU A 48 2.86 -3.80 -10.75
CA LEU A 48 2.06 -4.27 -9.61
C LEU A 48 2.90 -4.44 -8.34
N ASP A 49 4.14 -4.90 -8.47
CA ASP A 49 5.06 -5.06 -7.33
C ASP A 49 5.43 -3.70 -6.71
N SER A 50 5.65 -2.68 -7.53
CA SER A 50 5.86 -1.31 -7.05
C SER A 50 4.65 -0.78 -6.26
N LEU A 51 3.44 -1.09 -6.72
CA LEU A 51 2.20 -0.72 -6.01
C LEU A 51 2.10 -1.45 -4.67
N ARG A 52 2.33 -2.78 -4.64
CA ARG A 52 2.35 -3.59 -3.42
C ARG A 52 3.37 -3.05 -2.41
N LYS A 53 4.59 -2.79 -2.86
CA LYS A 53 5.66 -2.21 -2.04
C LYS A 53 5.25 -0.85 -1.48
N LEU A 54 4.66 0.02 -2.30
CA LEU A 54 4.17 1.33 -1.85
C LEU A 54 3.08 1.20 -0.78
N LEU A 55 2.14 0.27 -0.93
CA LEU A 55 1.07 0.05 0.05
C LEU A 55 1.63 -0.41 1.40
N ASN A 56 2.58 -1.35 1.39
CA ASN A 56 3.30 -1.78 2.59
C ASN A 56 4.00 -0.60 3.28
N ILE A 57 4.80 0.18 2.54
CA ILE A 57 5.49 1.37 3.06
C ILE A 57 4.48 2.38 3.63
N THR A 58 3.36 2.58 2.95
CA THR A 58 2.33 3.53 3.35
C THR A 58 1.68 3.14 4.66
N LEU A 59 1.43 1.85 4.89
CA LEU A 59 0.87 1.36 6.15
C LEU A 59 1.82 1.67 7.32
N LEU A 60 3.11 1.32 7.17
CA LEU A 60 4.14 1.62 8.18
C LEU A 60 4.24 3.14 8.42
N TYR A 61 4.26 3.93 7.35
CA TYR A 61 4.35 5.39 7.44
C TYR A 61 3.14 6.00 8.18
N LYS A 62 1.91 5.54 7.88
CA LYS A 62 0.69 5.99 8.57
C LYS A 62 0.65 5.60 10.05
N LYS A 63 1.41 4.58 10.46
CA LYS A 63 1.60 4.21 11.87
C LYS A 63 2.64 5.04 12.61
N GLY A 64 3.23 6.04 11.95
CA GLY A 64 4.19 6.96 12.57
C GLY A 64 5.64 6.55 12.39
N PHE A 65 5.93 5.47 11.66
CA PHE A 65 7.30 5.15 11.30
C PHE A 65 7.84 6.22 10.34
N LYS A 66 9.00 6.78 10.66
CA LYS A 66 9.68 7.74 9.79
C LYS A 66 10.08 7.04 8.48
N ILE A 67 9.84 7.70 7.35
CA ILE A 67 10.18 7.14 6.04
C ILE A 67 11.66 6.76 5.89
N SER A 68 12.56 7.50 6.54
CA SER A 68 14.00 7.18 6.57
C SER A 68 14.28 5.86 7.30
N LYS A 69 13.51 5.53 8.34
CA LYS A 69 13.63 4.25 9.04
C LYS A 69 13.11 3.13 8.15
N ILE A 70 11.96 3.33 7.48
CA ILE A 70 11.38 2.35 6.56
C ILE A 70 12.33 2.07 5.38
N ALA A 71 12.99 3.10 4.85
CA ALA A 71 13.95 2.98 3.76
C ALA A 71 15.21 2.15 4.11
N ASN A 72 15.54 2.05 5.39
CA ASN A 72 16.67 1.26 5.89
C ASN A 72 16.27 -0.14 6.34
N LEU A 73 14.99 -0.53 6.22
CA LEU A 73 14.57 -1.89 6.51
C LEU A 73 14.95 -2.82 5.36
N GLU A 74 15.40 -4.02 5.71
CA GLU A 74 15.52 -5.10 4.73
C GLU A 74 14.15 -5.40 4.10
N PRO A 75 14.07 -5.59 2.78
CA PRO A 75 12.80 -5.78 2.07
C PRO A 75 11.94 -6.93 2.63
N GLU A 76 12.57 -8.00 3.13
CA GLU A 76 11.91 -9.17 3.72
C GLU A 76 11.21 -8.87 5.05
N ASN A 77 11.69 -7.87 5.80
CA ASN A 77 11.13 -7.51 7.10
C ASN A 77 9.89 -6.63 6.97
N ILE A 78 9.73 -5.91 5.85
CA ILE A 78 8.60 -5.00 5.64
C ILE A 78 7.24 -5.75 5.70
N PRO A 79 7.03 -6.88 4.98
CA PRO A 79 5.80 -7.66 5.09
C PRO A 79 5.51 -8.17 6.51
N LEU A 80 6.55 -8.55 7.27
CA LEU A 80 6.38 -9.05 8.65
C LEU A 80 5.85 -7.96 9.57
N PHE A 81 6.46 -6.77 9.56
CA PHE A 81 5.99 -5.63 10.34
C PHE A 81 4.59 -5.17 9.91
N VAL A 82 4.30 -5.21 8.60
CA VAL A 82 2.97 -4.90 8.07
C VAL A 82 1.91 -5.85 8.63
N ARG A 83 2.22 -7.16 8.69
CA ARG A 83 1.29 -8.17 9.21
C ARG A 83 1.04 -7.99 10.71
N GLU A 84 2.08 -7.75 11.50
CA GLU A 84 1.98 -7.48 12.94
C GLU A 84 1.09 -6.26 13.21
N ILE A 85 1.39 -5.13 12.54
CA ILE A 85 0.62 -3.90 12.64
C ILE A 85 -0.84 -4.09 12.23
N ALA A 86 -1.07 -4.89 11.18
CA ALA A 86 -2.41 -5.19 10.73
C ALA A 86 -3.19 -5.90 11.83
N LEU A 87 -2.62 -6.89 12.51
CA LEU A 87 -3.34 -7.62 13.57
C LEU A 87 -3.71 -6.74 14.78
N GLU A 88 -2.99 -5.65 15.03
CA GLU A 88 -3.10 -4.88 16.27
C GLU A 88 -4.11 -3.70 16.27
N ASN A 89 -4.70 -3.28 15.13
CA ASN A 89 -5.29 -1.93 15.05
C ASN A 89 -6.67 -1.78 14.37
N ASN A 90 -7.52 -0.92 14.96
CA ASN A 90 -8.91 -0.66 14.58
C ASN A 90 -9.19 0.69 13.87
N SER A 91 -8.19 1.40 13.34
CA SER A 91 -8.47 2.69 12.67
C SER A 91 -8.92 2.51 11.21
N SER A 92 -9.99 3.20 10.82
CA SER A 92 -10.65 3.07 9.52
C SER A 92 -9.72 3.27 8.31
N SER A 93 -8.83 4.27 8.36
CA SER A 93 -7.88 4.54 7.26
C SER A 93 -6.80 3.46 7.07
N ILE A 94 -6.55 2.68 8.12
CA ILE A 94 -5.62 1.55 8.12
C ILE A 94 -6.35 0.29 7.63
N SER A 95 -7.58 0.05 8.08
CA SER A 95 -8.40 -1.08 7.60
C SER A 95 -8.65 -1.02 6.09
N ILE A 96 -8.87 0.18 5.52
CA ILE A 96 -8.99 0.35 4.06
C ILE A 96 -7.68 -0.03 3.35
N ASN A 97 -6.53 0.38 3.91
CA ASN A 97 -5.24 0.04 3.32
C ASN A 97 -4.94 -1.46 3.40
N GLU A 98 -5.33 -2.12 4.49
CA GLU A 98 -5.20 -3.57 4.67
C GLU A 98 -6.08 -4.34 3.68
N LEU A 99 -7.35 -3.94 3.52
CA LEU A 99 -8.23 -4.53 2.51
C LEU A 99 -7.65 -4.35 1.10
N LYS A 100 -7.17 -3.14 0.76
CA LYS A 100 -6.51 -2.88 -0.52
C LYS A 100 -5.27 -3.76 -0.70
N LEU A 101 -4.46 -3.96 0.35
CA LEU A 101 -3.28 -4.81 0.29
C LEU A 101 -3.66 -6.26 0.03
N ALA A 102 -4.63 -6.78 0.78
CA ALA A 102 -5.15 -8.13 0.62
C ALA A 102 -5.69 -8.36 -0.80
N MET A 103 -6.45 -7.40 -1.33
CA MET A 103 -6.95 -7.44 -2.71
C MET A 103 -5.83 -7.41 -3.76
N VAL A 104 -4.80 -6.57 -3.60
CA VAL A 104 -3.65 -6.48 -4.53
C VAL A 104 -2.80 -7.76 -4.49
N ASN A 105 -2.76 -8.43 -3.34
CA ASN A 105 -2.00 -9.66 -3.14
C ASN A 105 -2.82 -10.93 -3.38
N PHE A 106 -4.13 -10.80 -3.63
CA PHE A 106 -5.08 -11.92 -3.62
C PHE A 106 -5.01 -12.76 -2.34
N ASP A 107 -4.71 -12.11 -1.21
CA ASP A 107 -4.64 -12.71 0.12
C ASP A 107 -6.05 -12.74 0.74
N VAL A 108 -6.79 -13.81 0.45
CA VAL A 108 -8.19 -13.97 0.89
C VAL A 108 -8.28 -14.09 2.42
N GLU A 109 -7.33 -14.78 3.05
CA GLU A 109 -7.31 -14.95 4.51
C GLU A 109 -7.17 -13.60 5.23
N MET A 110 -6.24 -12.76 4.77
CA MET A 110 -6.07 -11.40 5.30
C MET A 110 -7.31 -10.54 5.06
N PHE A 111 -7.93 -10.66 3.88
CA PHE A 111 -9.14 -9.92 3.55
C PHE A 111 -10.28 -10.28 4.51
N ASP A 112 -10.58 -11.58 4.65
CA ASP A 112 -11.70 -12.08 5.46
C ASP A 112 -11.51 -11.76 6.94
N ALA A 113 -10.29 -11.95 7.46
CA ALA A 113 -9.97 -11.59 8.83
C ALA A 113 -10.25 -10.11 9.11
N LYS A 114 -9.86 -9.22 8.19
CA LYS A 114 -10.06 -7.78 8.34
C LYS A 114 -11.49 -7.33 8.10
N TYR A 115 -12.16 -7.91 7.12
CA TYR A 115 -13.57 -7.67 6.91
C TYR A 115 -14.40 -8.07 8.13
N LYS A 116 -14.14 -9.26 8.71
CA LYS A 116 -14.85 -9.74 9.91
C LYS A 116 -14.69 -8.79 11.11
N ILE A 117 -13.48 -8.29 11.37
CA ILE A 117 -13.23 -7.31 12.43
C ILE A 117 -14.03 -6.02 12.18
N LEU A 118 -14.09 -5.57 10.92
CA LEU A 118 -14.83 -4.37 10.56
C LEU A 118 -16.34 -4.51 10.77
N ILE A 119 -16.96 -5.64 10.37
CA ILE A 119 -18.40 -5.84 10.55
C ILE A 119 -18.78 -6.00 12.03
N GLN A 120 -17.86 -6.53 12.85
CA GLN A 120 -18.10 -6.72 14.29
C GLN A 120 -18.04 -5.39 15.06
N ASN A 121 -17.24 -4.44 14.58
CA ASN A 121 -16.95 -3.20 15.30
C ASN A 121 -17.64 -1.96 14.71
N ASN A 122 -18.33 -2.06 13.57
CA ASN A 122 -18.96 -0.94 12.89
C ASN A 122 -20.39 -1.28 12.44
N THR A 123 -21.20 -0.25 12.21
CA THR A 123 -22.56 -0.39 11.70
C THR A 123 -22.56 -0.79 10.23
N PHE A 124 -23.67 -1.37 9.76
CA PHE A 124 -23.86 -1.68 8.34
C PHE A 124 -23.64 -0.45 7.45
N GLU A 125 -24.21 0.71 7.81
CA GLU A 125 -24.08 1.98 7.09
C GLU A 125 -22.64 2.52 7.02
N PHE A 126 -21.78 2.13 7.97
CA PHE A 126 -20.36 2.48 7.89
C PHE A 126 -19.60 1.63 6.86
N ILE A 127 -20.03 0.38 6.67
CA ILE A 127 -19.38 -0.60 5.80
C ILE A 127 -19.89 -0.51 4.35
N PHE A 128 -21.17 -0.19 4.17
CA PHE A 128 -21.89 -0.16 2.89
C PHE A 128 -22.48 1.21 2.60
#